data_AF-A0A2N5H540-F1
#
_entry.id   AF-A0A2N5H540-F1
#
_cell.length_a   1.000
_cell.length_b   1.000
_cell.length_c   1.000
_cell.angle_alpha   90.00
_cell.angle_beta   90.00
_cell.angle_gamma   90.00
#
_symmetry.space_group_name_H-M   'P 1'
#
loop_
_entity.id
_entity.type
_entity.pdbx_description
1 polymer ?
#
loop_
_entity_poly.entity_id
_entity_poly.type
_entity_poly.pdbx_seq_one_letter_code
_entity_poly.pdbx_strand_id
1 'polypeptide(L)' 'MTRKLNKADQWLINEVEKELITTYNLDKKEAGLYIKHSSFYKMLQDKSNFVHHEGIEKWVSIIALHKKLKWRERK' A
#
# COMPACT_ATOMS: atom_id res chain seq x y z
N MET A 1 5.89 19.77 6.31
CA MET A 1 6.66 18.95 7.27
C MET A 1 6.17 17.53 7.16
N THR A 2 7.05 16.56 6.89
CA THR A 2 6.67 15.15 6.76
C THR A 2 6.45 14.56 8.15
N ARG A 3 5.22 14.14 8.45
CA ARG A 3 4.89 13.52 9.74
C ARG A 3 5.63 12.20 9.89
N LYS A 4 6.18 11.94 11.08
CA LYS A 4 6.76 10.64 11.43
C LYS A 4 5.65 9.59 11.53
N LEU A 5 5.81 8.47 10.81
CA LEU A 5 4.87 7.35 10.84
C LEU A 5 4.84 6.72 12.23
N ASN A 6 3.64 6.53 12.78
CA ASN A 6 3.44 5.86 14.06
C ASN A 6 3.29 4.34 13.89
N LYS A 7 3.05 3.60 15.00
CA LYS A 7 2.88 2.15 14.96
C LYS A 7 1.68 1.69 14.11
N ALA A 8 0.58 2.43 14.13
CA ALA A 8 -0.60 2.10 13.32
C ALA A 8 -0.31 2.28 11.83
N ASP A 9 0.36 3.37 11.45
CA ASP A 9 0.79 3.63 10.07
C ASP A 9 1.71 2.52 9.55
N GLN A 10 2.65 2.06 10.38
CA GLN A 10 3.54 0.95 10.05
C GLN A 10 2.79 -0.37 9.89
N TRP A 11 1.83 -0.65 10.78
CA TRP A 11 0.97 -1.82 10.66
C TRP A 11 0.19 -1.80 9.33
N LEU A 12 -0.41 -0.67 8.97
CA LEU A 12 -1.15 -0.53 7.72
C LEU A 12 -0.26 -0.71 6.48
N ILE A 13 0.95 -0.15 6.49
CA ILE A 13 1.93 -0.37 5.42
C ILE A 13 2.24 -1.86 5.26
N ASN A 14 2.45 -2.58 6.36
CA ASN A 14 2.76 -4.01 6.32
C ASN A 14 1.60 -4.84 5.77
N GLU A 15 0.36 -4.50 6.13
CA GLU A 15 -0.82 -5.20 5.61
C GLU A 15 -1.01 -4.94 4.10
N VAL A 16 -0.83 -3.69 3.66
CA VAL A 16 -0.86 -3.34 2.22
C VAL A 16 0.26 -4.05 1.46
N GLU A 17 1.47 -4.12 2.03
CA GLU A 17 2.61 -4.84 1.45
C GLU A 17 2.30 -6.33 1.29
N LYS A 18 1.80 -6.96 2.36
CA LYS A 18 1.43 -8.37 2.37
C LYS A 18 0.37 -8.67 1.30
N GLU A 19 -0.66 -7.85 1.21
CA GLU A 19 -1.76 -8.06 0.26
C GLU A 19 -1.33 -7.85 -1.20
N LEU A 20 -0.40 -6.91 -1.45
CA LEU A 20 0.24 -6.75 -2.76
C LEU A 20 1.06 -7.98 -3.16
N ILE A 21 1.83 -8.53 -2.22
CA ILE A 21 2.64 -9.74 -2.44
C ILE A 21 1.73 -10.94 -2.74
N THR A 22 0.68 -11.15 -1.94
CA THR A 22 -0.21 -12.31 -2.10
C THR A 22 -1.07 -12.22 -3.35
N THR A 23 -1.64 -11.05 -3.64
CA THR A 23 -2.61 -10.89 -4.75
C THR A 23 -1.91 -10.75 -6.10
N TYR A 24 -0.75 -10.09 -6.16
CA TYR A 24 -0.06 -9.78 -7.42
C TYR A 24 1.27 -10.54 -7.59
N ASN A 25 1.62 -11.42 -6.65
CA ASN A 25 2.85 -12.22 -6.67
C ASN A 25 4.11 -11.34 -6.84
N LEU A 26 4.14 -10.21 -6.15
CA LEU A 26 5.29 -9.31 -6.12
C LEU A 26 6.34 -9.81 -5.14
N ASP A 27 7.61 -9.53 -5.44
CA ASP A 27 8.65 -9.68 -4.43
C ASP A 27 8.49 -8.61 -3.35
N LYS A 28 8.92 -8.93 -2.12
CA LYS A 28 8.87 -7.99 -1.00
C LYS A 28 9.57 -6.66 -1.31
N LYS A 29 10.69 -6.70 -2.02
CA LYS A 29 11.42 -5.49 -2.44
C LYS A 29 10.60 -4.63 -3.40
N GLU A 30 9.91 -5.26 -4.35
CA GLU A 30 9.06 -4.55 -5.32
C GLU A 30 7.83 -3.94 -4.66
N ALA A 31 7.12 -4.73 -3.84
CA ALA A 31 5.95 -4.26 -3.10
C ALA A 31 6.29 -3.05 -2.21
N GLY A 32 7.39 -3.12 -1.45
CA GLY A 32 7.86 -2.00 -0.64
C GLY A 32 8.23 -0.77 -1.47
N LEU A 33 8.80 -0.93 -2.66
CA LEU A 33 9.14 0.17 -3.56
C LEU A 33 7.88 0.82 -4.16
N TYR A 34 6.89 0.02 -4.53
CA TYR A 34 5.61 0.53 -5.02
C TYR A 34 4.85 1.30 -3.95
N ILE A 35 4.84 0.80 -2.71
CA ILE A 35 4.26 1.52 -1.58
C ILE A 35 4.96 2.86 -1.39
N LYS A 36 6.29 2.89 -1.27
CA LYS A 36 7.04 4.14 -1.05
C LYS A 36 6.81 5.18 -2.15
N HIS A 37 6.63 4.74 -3.40
CA HIS A 37 6.41 5.62 -4.56
C HIS A 37 4.93 5.79 -4.92
N SER A 38 4.01 5.47 -4.01
CA SER A 38 2.57 5.61 -4.23
C SER A 38 2.00 6.85 -3.54
N SER A 39 0.81 7.26 -3.98
CA SER A 39 0.02 8.27 -3.29
C SER A 39 -0.35 7.83 -1.87
N PHE A 40 -0.52 6.54 -1.61
CA PHE A 40 -0.78 5.98 -0.27
C PHE A 40 0.28 6.42 0.75
N TYR A 41 1.57 6.23 0.46
CA TYR A 41 2.63 6.57 1.41
C TYR A 41 2.70 8.07 1.71
N LYS A 42 2.50 8.90 0.67
CA LYS A 42 2.41 10.36 0.83
C LYS A 42 1.17 10.77 1.64
N MET A 43 0.01 10.20 1.33
CA MET A 43 -1.24 10.49 2.04
C MET A 43 -1.21 9.99 3.48
N LEU A 44 -0.46 8.93 3.79
CA LEU A 44 -0.30 8.44 5.15
C LEU A 44 0.46 9.46 6.00
N GLN A 45 1.43 10.17 5.41
CA GLN A 45 2.17 11.24 6.09
C GLN A 45 1.33 12.51 6.24
N ASP A 46 0.52 12.87 5.24
CA ASP A 46 -0.25 14.12 5.22
C ASP A 46 -1.62 14.01 5.91
N LYS A 47 -2.30 12.87 5.76
CA LYS A 47 -3.70 12.62 6.14
C LYS A 47 -3.93 11.19 6.67
N SER A 48 -3.09 10.74 7.61
CA SER A 48 -3.16 9.38 8.22
C SER A 48 -4.59 8.92 8.54
N ASN A 49 -5.41 9.72 9.22
CA ASN A 49 -6.79 9.34 9.59
C ASN A 49 -7.64 8.92 8.39
N PHE A 50 -7.56 9.65 7.27
CA PHE A 50 -8.29 9.32 6.04
C PHE A 50 -7.83 7.98 5.47
N VAL A 51 -6.51 7.76 5.46
CA VAL A 51 -5.91 6.54 4.92
C VAL A 51 -6.33 5.30 5.71
N HIS A 52 -6.41 5.40 7.03
CA HIS A 52 -6.89 4.32 7.90
C HIS A 52 -8.39 4.03 7.72
N HIS A 53 -9.22 5.03 7.38
CA HIS A 53 -10.65 4.82 7.12
C HIS A 53 -10.96 4.11 5.79
N GLU A 54 -10.12 4.29 4.78
CA GLU A 54 -10.35 3.76 3.43
C GLU A 54 -10.08 2.26 3.28
N GLY A 55 -9.39 1.65 4.26
CA GLY A 55 -9.13 0.21 4.29
C GLY A 55 -7.99 -0.26 3.36
N ILE A 56 -7.45 -1.43 3.67
CA ILE A 56 -6.27 -2.01 3.00
C ILE A 56 -6.54 -2.29 1.51
N GLU A 57 -7.66 -2.95 1.21
CA GLU A 57 -8.02 -3.40 -0.15
C GLU A 57 -8.09 -2.25 -1.17
N LYS A 58 -8.60 -1.09 -0.73
CA LYS A 58 -8.70 0.09 -1.59
C LYS A 58 -7.32 0.62 -1.94
N TRP A 59 -6.40 0.68 -0.98
CA TRP A 59 -5.03 1.14 -1.22
C TRP A 59 -4.25 0.17 -2.09
N VAL A 60 -4.40 -1.13 -1.87
CA VAL A 60 -3.82 -2.17 -2.73
C VAL A 60 -4.28 -1.99 -4.18
N SER A 61 -5.58 -1.77 -4.38
CA SER A 61 -6.17 -1.54 -5.72
C SER A 61 -5.66 -0.25 -6.37
N ILE A 62 -5.55 0.84 -5.61
CA ILE A 62 -5.01 2.12 -6.10
C ILE A 62 -3.53 1.97 -6.51
N ILE A 63 -2.73 1.31 -5.68
CA ILE A 63 -1.31 1.07 -5.96
C ILE A 63 -1.17 0.21 -7.22
N ALA A 64 -1.95 -0.87 -7.31
CA ALA A 64 -1.94 -1.77 -8.44
C ALA A 64 -2.35 -1.08 -9.75
N LEU A 65 -3.41 -0.26 -9.72
CA LEU A 65 -3.87 0.50 -10.88
C LEU A 65 -2.77 1.47 -11.37
N HIS A 66 -2.16 2.22 -10.44
CA HIS A 66 -1.14 3.20 -10.77
C HIS A 66 0.14 2.56 -11.33
N LYS A 67 0.47 1.34 -10.86
CA LYS A 67 1.63 0.58 -11.32
C LYS A 67 1.31 -0.40 -12.45
N LYS A 68 0.06 -0.42 -12.94
CA LYS A 68 -0.43 -1.31 -14.00
C LYS A 68 -0.15 -2.79 -13.70
N LEU A 69 -0.32 -3.20 -12.44
CA LEU A 69 -0.14 -4.59 -12.04
C LEU A 69 -1.29 -5.45 -12.59
N LYS A 70 -0.94 -6.61 -13.13
CA LYS A 70 -1.94 -7.56 -13.64
C LYS A 70 -2.42 -8.45 -12.49
N TRP A 71 -3.73 -8.49 -12.28
CA TRP A 71 -4.36 -9.47 -11.39
C TRP A 71 -3.98 -10.88 -11.83
N ARG A 72 -3.61 -11.75 -10.88
CA ARG A 72 -3.57 -13.19 -11.15
C ARG A 72 -5.01 -13.70 -11.07
N GLU A 73 -5.52 -14.27 -12.16
CA GLU A 73 -6.65 -15.19 -12.06
C GLU A 73 -6.22 -16.32 -11.12
N ARG A 74 -6.94 -16.50 -10.00
CA ARG A 74 -6.75 -17.65 -9.13
C ARG A 74 -7.10 -18.89 -9.98
N LYS A 75 -6.09 -19.69 -10.33
CA LYS A 75 -6.29 -21.03 -10.89
C LYS A 75 -6.90 -21.95 -9.85
#